data_AF-A0A258U9J7-F1
#
_entry.id   AF-A0A258U9J7-F1
#
_cell.length_a   1.000
_cell.length_b   1.000
_cell.length_c   1.000
_cell.angle_alpha   90.00
_cell.angle_beta   90.00
_cell.angle_gamma   90.00
#
_symmetry.space_group_name_H-M   'P 1'
#
loop_
_entity.id
_entity.type
_entity.pdbx_description
1 polymer ?
#
loop_
_entity_poly.entity_id
_entity_poly.type
_entity_poly.pdbx_seq_one_letter_code
_entity_poly.pdbx_strand_id
1 'polypeptide(L)'
;MKSKILLKILMPFFFLLTAFTVVGQSFTAVPTLAAQSETYGTASLGTSFSVNGTSLTTADVVVTVTNSAFEIRIGAGSWGASLNIPSGDIPATVDVRLKATANAGNYSGIILNLSGGGVATPLDVDIDLSTVAKKAITISGTSIASKTYDATTAAGNITLGTVAGLVGSETLAITPSATAYSSANVGAAYTSTVSYVIADG
;
A
#
# COMPACT_ATOMS: atom_id res chain seq x y z
N MET A 1 -62.24 60.40 9.42
CA MET A 1 -62.37 59.33 8.41
C MET A 1 -61.03 59.23 7.66
N LYS A 2 -60.18 58.28 8.09
CA LYS A 2 -59.82 57.06 7.34
C LYS A 2 -58.79 57.31 6.22
N SER A 3 -57.52 56.98 6.52
CA SER A 3 -56.53 56.26 5.68
C SER A 3 -56.26 56.79 4.26
N LYS A 4 -55.02 57.04 3.82
CA LYS A 4 -54.14 55.98 3.31
C LYS A 4 -52.69 56.50 3.19
N ILE A 5 -51.98 56.51 4.32
CA ILE A 5 -50.54 56.28 4.34
C ILE A 5 -50.38 54.75 4.21
N LEU A 6 -50.27 54.25 2.97
CA LEU A 6 -49.73 52.95 2.54
C LEU A 6 -50.22 52.63 1.12
N LEU A 7 -49.58 53.19 0.09
CA LEU A 7 -49.62 52.55 -1.25
C LEU A 7 -48.43 52.97 -2.13
N LYS A 8 -47.25 53.13 -1.53
CA LYS A 8 -46.00 53.42 -2.25
C LYS A 8 -44.93 52.35 -2.07
N ILE A 9 -45.35 51.13 -1.71
CA ILE A 9 -44.49 49.95 -1.51
C ILE A 9 -44.91 48.75 -2.37
N LEU A 10 -45.89 48.88 -3.28
CA LEU A 10 -46.37 47.74 -4.08
C LEU A 10 -46.18 47.94 -5.59
N MET A 11 -44.94 48.19 -6.02
CA MET A 11 -44.47 47.65 -7.29
C MET A 11 -43.78 46.32 -6.96
N PRO A 12 -44.04 45.24 -7.71
CA PRO A 12 -43.47 43.94 -7.39
C PRO A 12 -41.95 44.07 -7.56
N PHE A 13 -41.22 43.92 -6.47
CA PHE A 13 -39.81 43.58 -6.55
C PHE A 13 -39.80 42.21 -7.24
N PHE A 14 -39.54 42.20 -8.54
CA PHE A 14 -39.43 41.00 -9.34
C PHE A 14 -38.16 40.30 -8.88
N PHE A 15 -38.26 39.53 -7.80
CA PHE A 15 -37.21 38.64 -7.37
C PHE A 15 -37.19 37.54 -8.43
N LEU A 16 -36.31 37.67 -9.41
CA LEU A 16 -35.94 36.55 -10.26
C LEU A 16 -35.24 35.55 -9.34
N LEU A 17 -36.02 34.69 -8.69
CA LEU A 17 -35.51 33.45 -8.15
C LEU A 17 -35.18 32.61 -9.37
N THR A 18 -33.98 32.79 -9.93
CA THR A 18 -33.40 31.74 -10.76
C THR A 18 -33.45 30.51 -9.89
N ALA A 19 -34.31 29.55 -10.25
CA ALA A 19 -34.35 28.28 -9.56
C ALA A 19 -32.90 27.76 -9.53
N PHE A 20 -32.28 27.78 -8.35
CA PHE A 20 -31.10 26.99 -8.13
C PHE A 20 -31.62 25.56 -8.10
N THR A 21 -31.64 24.92 -9.27
CA THR A 21 -31.66 23.47 -9.30
C THR A 21 -30.36 23.07 -8.63
N VAL A 22 -30.43 22.66 -7.37
CA VAL A 22 -29.36 21.86 -6.77
C VAL A 22 -29.35 20.59 -7.60
N VAL A 23 -28.49 20.57 -8.62
CA VAL A 23 -28.22 19.33 -9.32
C VAL A 23 -27.45 18.48 -8.32
N GLY A 24 -28.03 17.35 -7.92
CA GLY A 24 -27.38 16.44 -6.99
C GLY A 24 -26.10 15.90 -7.62
N GLN A 25 -24.95 16.38 -7.16
CA GLN A 25 -23.64 15.92 -7.59
C GLN A 25 -23.42 14.52 -7.01
N SER A 26 -22.98 13.57 -7.82
CA SER A 26 -22.75 12.20 -7.37
C SER A 26 -21.46 11.63 -7.92
N PHE A 27 -20.86 10.72 -7.14
CA PHE A 27 -19.84 9.79 -7.61
C PHE A 27 -20.45 8.39 -7.74
N THR A 28 -19.97 7.64 -8.72
CA THR A 28 -20.14 6.18 -8.76
C THR A 28 -18.82 5.50 -9.10
N ALA A 29 -18.47 4.50 -8.29
CA ALA A 29 -17.32 3.62 -8.47
C ALA A 29 -17.75 2.17 -8.26
N VAL A 30 -16.91 1.22 -8.67
CA VAL A 30 -17.06 -0.18 -8.23
C VAL A 30 -16.92 -0.19 -6.71
N PRO A 31 -17.91 -0.70 -5.95
CA PRO A 31 -17.86 -0.60 -4.49
C PRO A 31 -16.72 -1.44 -3.91
N THR A 32 -16.40 -2.57 -4.56
CA THR A 32 -15.38 -3.54 -4.11
C THR A 32 -14.43 -3.95 -5.21
N LEU A 33 -13.15 -3.70 -4.98
CA LEU A 33 -12.06 -4.13 -5.85
C LEU A 33 -11.71 -5.59 -5.63
N ALA A 34 -11.29 -6.27 -6.70
CA ALA A 34 -10.84 -7.65 -6.63
C ALA A 34 -9.57 -7.78 -5.79
N ALA A 35 -9.46 -8.88 -5.05
CA ALA A 35 -8.30 -9.23 -4.24
C ALA A 35 -7.01 -9.27 -5.07
N GLN A 36 -5.90 -8.87 -4.44
CA GLN A 36 -4.56 -8.89 -5.03
C GLN A 36 -3.65 -9.73 -4.15
N SER A 37 -2.68 -10.43 -4.74
CA SER A 37 -1.74 -11.25 -3.98
C SER A 37 -0.35 -11.15 -4.57
N GLU A 38 0.64 -10.88 -3.73
CA GLU A 38 2.03 -10.70 -4.13
C GLU A 38 3.00 -11.19 -3.04
N THR A 39 4.31 -11.16 -3.30
CA THR A 39 5.36 -11.39 -2.29
C THR A 39 6.06 -10.07 -1.94
N TYR A 40 6.41 -9.89 -0.67
CA TYR A 40 7.13 -8.72 -0.18
C TYR A 40 8.34 -8.38 -1.08
N GLY A 41 8.45 -7.12 -1.49
CA GLY A 41 9.49 -6.65 -2.41
C GLY A 41 9.10 -6.64 -3.88
N THR A 42 7.90 -7.11 -4.24
CA THR A 42 7.33 -7.02 -5.58
C THR A 42 5.97 -6.32 -5.49
N ALA A 43 5.68 -5.40 -6.42
CA ALA A 43 4.36 -4.79 -6.52
C ALA A 43 3.41 -5.71 -7.30
N SER A 44 2.13 -5.73 -6.95
CA SER A 44 1.16 -6.59 -7.64
C SER A 44 0.84 -6.13 -9.05
N LEU A 45 0.21 -7.01 -9.84
CA LEU A 45 -0.27 -6.72 -11.20
C LEU A 45 -1.38 -5.65 -11.26
N GLY A 46 -1.89 -5.21 -10.11
CA GLY A 46 -2.91 -4.16 -9.99
C GLY A 46 -4.31 -4.59 -10.44
N THR A 47 -5.29 -3.82 -9.99
CA THR A 47 -6.67 -3.84 -10.45
C THR A 47 -7.08 -2.41 -10.81
N SER A 48 -8.24 -2.21 -11.40
CA SER A 48 -8.69 -0.87 -11.77
C SER A 48 -10.18 -0.70 -11.53
N PHE A 49 -10.60 0.54 -11.29
CA PHE A 49 -12.01 0.92 -11.29
C PHE A 49 -12.22 2.22 -12.03
N SER A 50 -13.45 2.43 -12.49
CA SER A 50 -13.85 3.69 -13.11
C SER A 50 -14.39 4.65 -12.07
N VAL A 51 -13.86 5.87 -12.09
CA VAL A 51 -14.43 7.02 -11.40
C VAL A 51 -15.41 7.68 -12.36
N ASN A 52 -16.69 7.67 -11.99
CA ASN A 52 -17.75 8.33 -12.74
C ASN A 52 -18.38 9.41 -11.88
N GLY A 53 -18.90 10.46 -12.51
CA GLY A 53 -19.63 11.51 -11.81
C GLY A 53 -20.59 12.22 -12.74
N THR A 54 -21.61 12.84 -12.16
CA THR A 54 -22.56 13.67 -12.92
C THR A 54 -22.61 15.08 -12.34
N SER A 55 -22.78 16.04 -13.26
CA SER A 55 -23.01 17.45 -12.96
C SER A 55 -21.87 18.15 -12.21
N LEU A 56 -20.69 17.50 -12.09
CA LEU A 56 -19.51 17.94 -11.31
C LEU A 56 -19.20 19.44 -11.49
N THR A 57 -18.79 20.08 -10.40
CA THR A 57 -18.30 21.47 -10.45
C THR A 57 -16.97 21.54 -11.19
N THR A 58 -16.43 22.73 -11.42
CA THR A 58 -15.07 22.92 -11.96
C THR A 58 -13.96 22.51 -10.99
N ALA A 59 -14.30 22.08 -9.76
CA ALA A 59 -13.31 21.58 -8.81
C ALA A 59 -12.93 20.13 -9.14
N ASP A 60 -11.67 19.80 -8.89
CA ASP A 60 -11.13 18.47 -9.15
C ASP A 60 -11.71 17.41 -8.21
N VAL A 61 -11.70 16.17 -8.67
CA VAL A 61 -11.98 14.97 -7.87
C VAL A 61 -10.66 14.45 -7.31
N VAL A 62 -10.59 14.32 -6.00
CA VAL A 62 -9.40 13.83 -5.31
C VAL A 62 -9.61 12.38 -4.89
N VAL A 63 -8.77 11.48 -5.39
CA VAL A 63 -8.70 10.08 -4.93
C VAL A 63 -7.54 9.99 -3.95
N THR A 64 -7.80 9.51 -2.74
CA THR A 64 -6.78 9.39 -1.69
C THR A 64 -6.70 7.95 -1.21
N VAL A 65 -5.48 7.42 -1.14
CA VAL A 65 -5.19 6.13 -0.51
C VAL A 65 -5.28 6.28 1.00
N THR A 66 -6.17 5.52 1.63
CA THR A 66 -6.33 5.49 3.09
C THR A 66 -5.52 4.37 3.74
N ASN A 67 -5.21 3.30 2.99
CA ASN A 67 -4.35 2.23 3.43
C ASN A 67 -2.99 2.28 2.73
N SER A 68 -1.93 2.57 3.48
CA SER A 68 -0.58 2.79 2.93
C SER A 68 0.05 1.58 2.23
N ALA A 69 -0.53 0.38 2.30
CA ALA A 69 -0.08 -0.78 1.52
C ALA A 69 -0.39 -0.65 0.02
N PHE A 70 -1.31 0.25 -0.35
CA PHE A 70 -1.71 0.46 -1.73
C PHE A 70 -1.13 1.73 -2.31
N GLU A 71 -1.12 1.79 -3.63
CA GLU A 71 -0.82 2.98 -4.42
C GLU A 71 -1.71 3.01 -5.64
N ILE A 72 -1.92 4.20 -6.18
CA ILE A 72 -2.84 4.48 -7.29
C ILE A 72 -2.16 5.26 -8.40
N ARG A 73 -2.68 5.15 -9.63
CA ARG A 73 -2.29 5.99 -10.76
C ARG A 73 -3.42 6.11 -11.78
N ILE A 74 -3.24 6.98 -12.78
CA ILE A 74 -4.04 7.03 -14.00
C ILE A 74 -3.12 6.81 -15.20
N GLY A 75 -3.50 5.88 -16.08
CA GLY A 75 -2.78 5.60 -17.32
C GLY A 75 -1.29 5.33 -17.09
N ALA A 76 -0.44 6.04 -17.83
CA ALA A 76 1.02 5.93 -17.72
C ALA A 76 1.63 6.81 -16.62
N GLY A 77 0.81 7.40 -15.74
CA GLY A 77 1.28 8.23 -14.62
C GLY A 77 2.09 7.45 -13.58
N SER A 78 2.79 8.19 -12.72
CA SER A 78 3.49 7.61 -11.58
C SER A 78 2.50 7.07 -10.54
N TRP A 79 2.90 5.98 -9.89
CA TRP A 79 2.17 5.47 -8.73
C TRP A 79 2.36 6.40 -7.52
N GLY A 80 1.29 6.64 -6.78
CA GLY A 80 1.30 7.53 -5.63
C GLY A 80 0.16 7.28 -4.65
N ALA A 81 0.12 8.06 -3.58
CA ALA A 81 -0.90 7.96 -2.52
C ALA A 81 -2.14 8.82 -2.78
N SER A 82 -2.11 9.69 -3.79
CA SER A 82 -3.23 10.55 -4.15
C SER A 82 -3.21 10.90 -5.63
N LEU A 83 -4.40 11.12 -6.19
CA LEU A 83 -4.61 11.63 -7.53
C LEU A 83 -5.56 12.82 -7.47
N ASN A 84 -5.25 13.83 -8.27
CA ASN A 84 -6.14 14.94 -8.52
C ASN A 84 -6.63 14.83 -9.97
N ILE A 85 -7.92 14.56 -10.15
CA ILE A 85 -8.54 14.31 -11.45
C ILE A 85 -9.41 15.52 -11.78
N PRO A 86 -9.06 16.35 -12.78
CA PRO A 86 -9.91 17.44 -13.20
C PRO A 86 -11.31 16.95 -13.56
N SER A 87 -12.34 17.70 -13.19
CA SER A 87 -13.72 17.26 -13.41
C SER A 87 -14.08 17.11 -14.89
N GLY A 88 -13.36 17.81 -15.78
CA GLY A 88 -13.47 17.65 -17.23
C GLY A 88 -12.88 16.34 -17.77
N ASP A 89 -12.05 15.65 -16.98
CA ASP A 89 -11.42 14.37 -17.33
C ASP A 89 -12.20 13.17 -16.78
N ILE A 90 -13.36 13.39 -16.16
CA ILE A 90 -14.28 12.33 -15.70
C ILE A 90 -15.23 11.95 -16.86
N PRO A 91 -15.40 10.64 -17.19
CA PRO A 91 -14.94 9.47 -16.45
C PRO A 91 -13.45 9.16 -16.62
N ALA A 92 -12.82 8.71 -15.54
CA ALA A 92 -11.41 8.30 -15.50
C ALA A 92 -11.27 6.88 -14.97
N THR A 93 -10.25 6.15 -15.43
CA THR A 93 -9.88 4.83 -14.87
C THR A 93 -8.68 4.97 -13.95
N VAL A 94 -8.85 4.55 -12.70
CA VAL A 94 -7.80 4.56 -11.69
C VAL A 94 -7.30 3.13 -11.51
N ASP A 95 -6.01 2.94 -11.74
CA ASP A 95 -5.31 1.71 -11.39
C ASP A 95 -4.95 1.73 -9.90
N VAL A 96 -5.04 0.57 -9.24
CA VAL A 96 -4.79 0.37 -7.82
C VAL A 96 -3.94 -0.88 -7.66
N ARG A 97 -2.85 -0.82 -6.91
CA ARG A 97 -2.04 -2.02 -6.63
C ARG A 97 -1.50 -2.05 -5.21
N LEU A 98 -1.10 -3.24 -4.75
CA LEU A 98 -0.20 -3.37 -3.60
C LEU A 98 1.18 -2.87 -4.02
N LYS A 99 1.74 -1.95 -3.25
CA LYS A 99 3.09 -1.43 -3.51
C LYS A 99 4.15 -2.46 -3.11
N ALA A 100 5.30 -2.44 -3.76
CA ALA A 100 6.39 -3.38 -3.48
C ALA A 100 6.89 -3.36 -2.02
N THR A 101 6.72 -2.22 -1.35
CA THR A 101 7.12 -1.99 0.05
C THR A 101 5.98 -2.20 1.05
N ALA A 102 4.81 -2.70 0.61
CA ALA A 102 3.77 -3.12 1.54
C ALA A 102 4.28 -4.27 2.40
N ASN A 103 4.19 -4.17 3.73
CA ASN A 103 4.64 -5.22 4.63
C ASN A 103 3.91 -6.56 4.35
N ALA A 104 4.52 -7.68 4.73
CA ALA A 104 3.84 -8.96 4.66
C ALA A 104 2.61 -8.98 5.57
N GLY A 105 1.48 -9.47 5.06
CA GLY A 105 0.22 -9.45 5.80
C GLY A 105 -1.02 -9.57 4.92
N ASN A 106 -2.16 -9.32 5.54
CA ASN A 106 -3.48 -9.34 4.92
C ASN A 106 -4.09 -7.94 4.93
N TYR A 107 -4.70 -7.55 3.81
CA TYR A 107 -5.26 -6.21 3.61
C TYR A 107 -6.66 -6.32 2.99
N SER A 108 -7.67 -5.74 3.63
CA SER A 108 -9.07 -5.78 3.19
C SER A 108 -9.85 -4.58 3.71
N GLY A 109 -11.03 -4.33 3.15
CA GLY A 109 -11.91 -3.23 3.56
C GLY A 109 -11.57 -1.94 2.82
N ILE A 110 -11.97 -0.79 3.37
CA ILE A 110 -11.82 0.51 2.70
C ILE A 110 -10.34 0.85 2.55
N ILE A 111 -9.90 1.07 1.31
CA ILE A 111 -8.51 1.41 0.98
C ILE A 111 -8.36 2.74 0.26
N LEU A 112 -9.45 3.28 -0.30
CA LEU A 112 -9.48 4.57 -0.98
C LEU A 112 -10.68 5.40 -0.52
N ASN A 113 -10.51 6.72 -0.55
CA ASN A 113 -11.56 7.71 -0.39
C ASN A 113 -11.56 8.67 -1.58
N LEU A 114 -12.74 8.92 -2.15
CA LEU A 114 -12.96 9.86 -3.25
C LEU A 114 -13.75 11.06 -2.73
N SER A 115 -13.23 12.25 -2.98
CA SER A 115 -13.84 13.51 -2.54
C SER A 115 -13.69 14.60 -3.62
N GLY A 116 -14.24 15.79 -3.39
CA GLY A 116 -14.15 16.90 -4.33
C GLY A 116 -15.28 16.91 -5.37
N GLY A 117 -15.06 17.54 -6.53
CA GLY A 117 -16.06 17.66 -7.60
C GLY A 117 -17.36 18.41 -7.23
N GLY A 118 -17.44 18.99 -6.03
CA GLY A 118 -18.66 19.58 -5.46
C GLY A 118 -19.62 18.57 -4.82
N VAL A 119 -19.20 17.31 -4.64
CA VAL A 119 -19.98 16.28 -3.95
C VAL A 119 -19.86 16.46 -2.44
N ALA A 120 -20.99 16.47 -1.72
CA ALA A 120 -21.01 16.70 -0.28
C ALA A 120 -20.61 15.48 0.56
N THR A 121 -20.82 14.27 0.04
CA THR A 121 -20.50 13.00 0.70
C THR A 121 -19.38 12.28 -0.06
N PRO A 122 -18.20 12.11 0.54
CA PRO A 122 -17.15 11.29 -0.05
C PRO A 122 -17.62 9.85 -0.31
N LEU A 123 -17.00 9.20 -1.29
CA LEU A 123 -17.23 7.81 -1.63
C LEU A 123 -16.01 6.97 -1.25
N ASP A 124 -16.23 5.93 -0.47
CA ASP A 124 -15.19 4.96 -0.14
C ASP A 124 -15.18 3.80 -1.13
N VAL A 125 -13.99 3.26 -1.40
CA VAL A 125 -13.81 2.05 -2.20
C VAL A 125 -13.08 1.02 -1.35
N ASP A 126 -13.68 -0.16 -1.22
CA ASP A 126 -13.09 -1.28 -0.51
C ASP A 126 -12.42 -2.28 -1.45
N ILE A 127 -11.69 -3.22 -0.85
CA ILE A 127 -11.04 -4.32 -1.55
C ILE A 127 -11.30 -5.64 -0.82
N ASP A 128 -11.49 -6.69 -1.60
CA ASP A 128 -11.44 -8.06 -1.11
C ASP A 128 -10.07 -8.39 -0.49
N LEU A 129 -10.03 -9.46 0.30
CA LEU A 129 -8.84 -9.90 1.03
C LEU A 129 -7.63 -10.07 0.11
N SER A 130 -6.74 -9.09 0.19
CA SER A 130 -5.47 -9.05 -0.51
C SER A 130 -4.34 -9.52 0.40
N THR A 131 -3.30 -10.13 -0.16
CA THR A 131 -2.24 -10.77 0.62
C THR A 131 -0.85 -10.36 0.13
N VAL A 132 0.06 -10.12 1.08
CA VAL A 132 1.49 -9.98 0.81
C VAL A 132 2.20 -11.12 1.54
N ALA A 133 2.69 -12.09 0.78
CA ALA A 133 3.46 -13.22 1.30
C ALA A 133 4.85 -12.77 1.78
N LYS A 134 5.38 -13.44 2.81
CA LYS A 134 6.75 -13.22 3.26
C LYS A 134 7.74 -13.64 2.19
N LYS A 135 8.74 -12.81 1.94
CA LYS A 135 9.87 -13.18 1.09
C LYS A 135 10.82 -14.10 1.85
N ALA A 136 11.25 -15.18 1.21
CA ALA A 136 12.18 -16.13 1.80
C ALA A 136 13.58 -15.52 1.87
N ILE A 137 14.23 -15.64 3.03
CA ILE A 137 15.66 -15.36 3.20
C ILE A 137 16.42 -16.66 2.99
N THR A 138 17.43 -16.63 2.12
CA THR A 138 18.31 -17.76 1.85
C THR A 138 19.74 -17.39 2.22
N ILE A 139 20.41 -18.26 2.98
CA ILE A 139 21.82 -18.16 3.31
C ILE A 139 22.52 -19.35 2.66
N SER A 140 23.52 -19.11 1.82
CA SER A 140 24.25 -20.16 1.10
C SER A 140 25.76 -19.99 1.20
N GLY A 141 26.51 -21.08 1.15
CA GLY A 141 27.98 -21.03 1.19
C GLY A 141 28.59 -20.81 2.59
N THR A 142 27.80 -20.94 3.66
CA THR A 142 28.33 -20.92 5.03
C THR A 142 29.34 -22.04 5.23
N SER A 143 30.46 -21.72 5.87
CA SER A 143 31.53 -22.68 6.14
C SER A 143 32.06 -22.56 7.55
N ILE A 144 32.60 -23.67 8.07
CA ILE A 144 33.31 -23.73 9.35
C ILE A 144 34.77 -23.97 9.01
N ALA A 145 35.64 -23.04 9.42
CA ALA A 145 37.07 -23.16 9.20
C ALA A 145 37.66 -24.32 10.01
N SER A 146 38.69 -24.97 9.47
CA SER A 146 39.52 -25.89 10.25
C SER A 146 40.18 -25.15 11.42
N LYS A 147 40.41 -25.86 12.53
CA LYS A 147 41.07 -25.33 13.72
C LYS A 147 42.26 -26.20 14.12
N THR A 148 43.21 -25.62 14.86
CA THR A 148 44.23 -26.38 15.56
C THR A 148 43.61 -27.19 16.68
N TYR A 149 44.11 -28.40 16.92
CA TYR A 149 43.67 -29.23 18.02
C TYR A 149 43.92 -28.54 19.37
N ASP A 150 42.89 -28.45 20.19
CA ASP A 150 42.92 -27.82 21.52
C ASP A 150 42.27 -28.70 22.60
N ALA A 151 42.05 -29.99 22.31
CA ALA A 151 41.38 -30.95 23.17
C ALA A 151 39.92 -30.57 23.56
N THR A 152 39.28 -29.68 22.81
CA THR A 152 37.85 -29.35 22.98
C THR A 152 37.00 -29.88 21.82
N THR A 153 35.70 -29.99 22.04
CA THR A 153 34.71 -30.29 20.98
C THR A 153 34.16 -29.03 20.31
N ALA A 154 34.67 -27.84 20.64
CA ALA A 154 34.16 -26.59 20.08
C ALA A 154 34.45 -26.50 18.57
N ALA A 155 33.42 -26.16 17.79
CA ALA A 155 33.53 -25.95 16.35
C ALA A 155 34.51 -24.82 16.02
N GLY A 156 35.06 -24.85 14.81
CA GLY A 156 35.90 -23.77 14.29
C GLY A 156 35.13 -22.47 14.03
N ASN A 157 35.86 -21.45 13.57
CA ASN A 157 35.25 -20.16 13.23
C ASN A 157 34.26 -20.31 12.06
N ILE A 158 33.10 -19.69 12.18
CA ILE A 158 32.06 -19.73 11.14
C ILE A 158 32.22 -18.51 10.24
N THR A 159 32.27 -18.74 8.93
CA THR A 159 32.17 -17.67 7.93
C THR A 159 30.78 -17.72 7.32
N LEU A 160 30.02 -16.63 7.50
CA LEU A 160 28.73 -16.47 6.86
C LEU A 160 28.92 -16.39 5.35
N GLY A 161 28.07 -17.10 4.60
CA GLY A 161 28.07 -17.02 3.15
C GLY A 161 27.19 -15.88 2.62
N THR A 162 26.66 -16.05 1.42
CA THR A 162 25.82 -15.06 0.75
C THR A 162 24.41 -15.07 1.32
N VAL A 163 23.86 -13.88 1.59
CA VAL A 163 22.47 -13.68 2.01
C VAL A 163 21.66 -13.16 0.82
N ALA A 164 20.57 -13.83 0.50
CA ALA A 164 19.61 -13.44 -0.53
C ALA A 164 18.21 -13.32 0.07
N GLY A 165 17.35 -12.53 -0.59
CA GLY A 165 15.96 -12.35 -0.16
C GLY A 165 15.64 -10.96 0.38
N LEU A 166 16.64 -10.10 0.58
CA LEU A 166 16.46 -8.71 1.01
C LEU A 166 15.75 -7.86 -0.07
N VAL A 167 15.15 -6.74 0.34
CA VAL A 167 14.47 -5.80 -0.56
C VAL A 167 15.15 -4.44 -0.47
N GLY A 168 15.47 -3.83 -1.62
CA GLY A 168 16.09 -2.51 -1.67
C GLY A 168 17.42 -2.46 -0.91
N SER A 169 17.49 -1.59 0.10
CA SER A 169 18.67 -1.37 0.95
C SER A 169 18.54 -1.98 2.35
N GLU A 170 17.62 -2.91 2.55
CA GLU A 170 17.49 -3.64 3.82
C GLU A 170 18.78 -4.37 4.19
N THR A 171 19.07 -4.42 5.48
CA THR A 171 20.18 -5.17 6.08
C THR A 171 19.63 -6.13 7.13
N LEU A 172 20.39 -7.18 7.45
CA LEU A 172 20.08 -8.09 8.55
C LEU A 172 21.33 -8.30 9.41
N ALA A 173 21.16 -8.27 10.72
CA ALA A 173 22.15 -8.76 11.65
C ALA A 173 22.01 -10.29 11.77
N ILE A 174 23.03 -11.03 11.31
CA ILE A 174 23.01 -12.49 11.31
C ILE A 174 24.17 -13.01 12.16
N THR A 175 23.83 -13.68 13.25
CA THR A 175 24.79 -14.30 14.16
C THR A 175 24.74 -15.82 13.97
N PRO A 176 25.71 -16.43 13.28
CA PRO A 176 25.78 -17.87 13.16
C PRO A 176 26.33 -18.51 14.45
N SER A 177 25.85 -19.71 14.76
CA SER A 177 26.42 -20.59 15.79
C SER A 177 26.46 -22.02 15.27
N ALA A 178 27.44 -22.81 15.72
CA ALA A 178 27.62 -24.18 15.30
C ALA A 178 27.52 -25.10 16.51
N THR A 179 26.93 -26.29 16.31
CA THR A 179 26.98 -27.34 17.32
C THR A 179 28.41 -27.83 17.52
N ALA A 180 28.73 -28.27 18.72
CA ALA A 180 30.00 -28.93 19.01
C ALA A 180 30.22 -30.15 18.10
N TYR A 181 31.48 -30.46 17.81
CA TYR A 181 31.88 -31.71 17.16
C TYR A 181 31.58 -32.91 18.07
N SER A 182 31.44 -34.09 17.47
CA SER A 182 31.15 -35.33 18.19
C SER A 182 32.32 -35.84 19.05
N SER A 183 33.54 -35.36 18.79
CA SER A 183 34.76 -35.72 19.52
C SER A 183 35.77 -34.59 19.47
N ALA A 184 36.64 -34.52 20.47
CA ALA A 184 37.79 -33.61 20.47
C ALA A 184 38.96 -34.15 19.63
N ASN A 185 39.00 -35.47 19.38
CA ASN A 185 40.13 -36.13 18.73
C ASN A 185 40.42 -35.58 17.32
N VAL A 186 41.67 -35.66 16.88
CA VAL A 186 42.04 -35.29 15.51
C VAL A 186 41.45 -36.31 14.53
N GLY A 187 40.82 -35.81 13.47
CA GLY A 187 40.19 -36.64 12.46
C GLY A 187 39.64 -35.81 11.31
N ALA A 188 39.21 -36.49 10.25
CA ALA A 188 38.47 -35.90 9.14
C ALA A 188 36.97 -36.15 9.30
N ALA A 189 36.16 -35.41 8.53
CA ALA A 189 34.72 -35.62 8.39
C ALA A 189 33.84 -35.39 9.64
N TYR A 190 34.26 -34.54 10.58
CA TYR A 190 33.34 -34.02 11.59
C TYR A 190 32.29 -33.11 10.96
N THR A 191 31.02 -33.37 11.26
CA THR A 191 29.91 -32.51 10.86
C THR A 191 29.44 -31.68 12.05
N SER A 192 29.06 -30.44 11.76
CA SER A 192 28.40 -29.55 12.72
C SER A 192 27.24 -28.87 12.02
N THR A 193 26.12 -28.72 12.74
CA THR A 193 24.96 -27.98 12.25
C THR A 193 25.16 -26.51 12.58
N VAL A 194 25.02 -25.64 11.58
CA VAL A 194 25.00 -24.19 11.77
C VAL A 194 23.56 -23.71 11.91
N SER A 195 23.30 -22.95 12.96
CA SER A 195 22.05 -22.22 13.22
C SER A 195 22.31 -20.72 13.15
N TYR A 196 21.30 -19.95 12.77
CA TYR A 196 21.39 -18.50 12.66
C TYR A 196 20.38 -17.84 13.59
N VAL A 197 20.85 -16.85 14.35
CA VAL A 197 19.97 -15.86 14.95
C VAL A 197 19.93 -14.67 13.99
N ILE A 198 18.73 -14.30 13.54
CA ILE A 198 18.50 -13.20 12.61
C ILE A 198 17.76 -12.10 13.36
N ALA A 199 18.26 -10.88 13.25
CA ALA A 199 17.65 -9.67 13.78
C ALA A 199 17.65 -8.56 12.72
N ASP A 200 16.89 -7.50 12.99
CA ASP A 200 16.90 -6.28 12.17
C ASP A 200 18.31 -5.65 12.21
N GLY A 201 18.72 -5.08 11.07
CA GLY A 201 20.11 -4.72 10.78
C GLY A 201 20.42 -3.23 10.77
#